data_AF-A0A094A7K0-F1
#
_entry.id   AF-A0A094A7K0-F1
#
_cell.length_a   1.000
_cell.length_b   1.000
_cell.length_c   1.000
_cell.angle_alpha   90.00
_cell.angle_beta   90.00
_cell.angle_gamma   90.00
#
_symmetry.space_group_name_H-M   'P 1'
#
loop_
_entity.id
_entity.type
_entity.pdbx_description
1 polymer ?
#
loop_
_entity_poly.entity_id
_entity_poly.type
_entity_poly.pdbx_seq_one_letter_code
_entity_poly.pdbx_strand_id
1 'polypeptide(L)'
;MGRSLDSSRPIMAPSLLSSNRASMRYSTYTIPAPSMHSFTSDTVQAEIADITAGLAKLDNKKLASQRFVPSQEKSENLSKLALGAKLERALDRRMKGQDAVMRKKVVNRDLEKSAVMA
;
A
#
# COMPACT_ATOMS: atom_id res chain seq x y z
N MET A 1 3.03 8.29 -52.34
CA MET A 1 4.45 7.93 -52.12
C MET A 1 4.49 6.74 -51.16
N GLY A 2 4.68 5.53 -51.69
CA GLY A 2 4.66 4.29 -50.90
C GLY A 2 5.87 4.22 -49.97
N ARG A 3 5.66 3.77 -48.72
CA ARG A 3 6.73 3.57 -47.74
C ARG A 3 7.14 2.09 -47.80
N SER A 4 8.37 1.86 -48.25
CA SER A 4 9.01 0.57 -48.48
C SER A 4 8.96 -0.36 -47.27
N LEU A 5 8.47 -1.58 -47.46
CA LEU A 5 8.32 -2.66 -46.46
C LEU A 5 9.57 -3.56 -46.31
N ASP A 6 10.75 -3.10 -46.72
CA ASP A 6 11.91 -3.97 -46.86
C ASP A 6 13.03 -3.66 -45.86
N SER A 7 12.77 -3.88 -44.57
CA SER A 7 13.85 -3.93 -43.57
C SER A 7 13.66 -5.07 -42.59
N SER A 8 13.69 -6.29 -43.13
CA SER A 8 13.96 -7.51 -42.35
C SER A 8 15.44 -7.57 -41.99
N ARG A 9 15.93 -6.66 -41.14
CA ARG A 9 17.26 -6.78 -40.54
C ARG A 9 17.10 -7.40 -39.15
N PRO A 10 17.62 -8.62 -38.91
CA PRO A 10 17.62 -9.18 -37.57
C PRO A 10 18.51 -8.32 -36.68
N ILE A 11 17.98 -7.90 -35.53
CA ILE A 11 18.78 -7.21 -34.50
C ILE A 11 19.82 -8.23 -34.01
N MET A 12 21.08 -8.05 -34.41
CA MET A 12 22.20 -8.85 -33.93
C MET A 12 22.43 -8.54 -32.44
N ALA A 13 21.85 -9.34 -31.57
CA ALA A 13 22.29 -9.48 -30.18
C ALA A 13 22.27 -10.98 -29.81
N PRO A 14 23.42 -11.69 -29.83
CA PRO A 14 23.49 -13.11 -29.53
C PRO A 14 23.90 -13.29 -28.06
N SER A 15 22.98 -13.20 -27.11
CA SER A 15 23.20 -13.74 -25.75
C SER A 15 21.98 -13.64 -24.87
N LEU A 16 21.01 -14.55 -25.03
CA LEU A 16 20.27 -15.17 -23.92
C LEU A 16 19.73 -16.51 -24.43
N LEU A 17 20.64 -17.48 -24.52
CA LEU A 17 20.40 -18.88 -24.86
C LEU A 17 19.46 -19.52 -23.83
N SER A 18 18.14 -19.44 -24.06
CA SER A 18 17.15 -20.50 -23.79
C SER A 18 15.74 -19.98 -24.06
N SER A 19 15.38 -19.82 -25.32
CA SER A 19 13.96 -19.73 -25.68
C SER A 19 13.78 -20.15 -27.13
N ASN A 20 13.43 -21.42 -27.33
CA ASN A 20 12.94 -21.95 -28.61
C ASN A 20 11.51 -21.45 -28.85
N ARG A 21 11.32 -20.13 -28.88
CA ARG A 21 10.03 -19.50 -29.13
C ARG A 21 10.13 -18.75 -30.44
N ALA A 22 9.55 -19.34 -31.49
CA ALA A 22 9.31 -18.69 -32.78
C ALA A 22 8.25 -17.56 -32.64
N SER A 23 8.50 -16.58 -31.77
CA SER A 23 7.64 -15.42 -31.63
C SER A 23 8.07 -14.37 -32.64
N MET A 24 7.27 -14.21 -33.69
CA MET A 24 7.30 -13.01 -34.53
C MET A 24 6.95 -11.80 -33.64
N ARG A 25 7.97 -11.11 -33.14
CA ARG A 25 7.79 -9.83 -32.46
C ARG A 25 7.58 -8.76 -33.53
N TYR A 26 6.33 -8.43 -33.79
CA TYR A 26 5.99 -7.28 -34.62
C TYR A 26 6.39 -6.01 -33.86
N SER A 27 7.32 -5.23 -34.41
CA SER A 27 7.69 -3.92 -33.89
C SER A 27 6.51 -2.97 -34.05
N THR A 28 5.86 -2.56 -32.96
CA THR A 28 4.85 -1.50 -33.00
C THR A 28 5.56 -0.19 -33.28
N TYR A 29 5.34 0.39 -34.46
CA TYR A 29 5.79 1.75 -34.76
C TYR A 29 5.10 2.72 -33.80
N THR A 30 5.86 3.39 -32.95
CA THR A 30 5.37 4.54 -32.19
C THR A 30 4.99 5.63 -33.17
N ILE A 31 3.68 5.84 -33.34
CA ILE A 31 3.16 7.03 -34.02
C ILE A 31 3.65 8.23 -33.18
N PRO A 32 4.36 9.21 -33.77
CA PRO A 32 4.71 10.43 -33.04
C PRO A 32 3.43 11.02 -32.46
N ALA A 33 3.40 11.27 -31.15
CA ALA A 33 2.25 11.89 -30.51
C ALA A 33 1.91 13.18 -31.28
N PRO A 34 0.64 13.40 -31.68
CA PRO A 34 0.27 14.63 -32.36
C PRO A 34 0.65 15.77 -31.43
N SER A 35 1.57 16.61 -31.89
CA SER A 35 1.99 17.78 -31.13
C SER A 35 0.78 18.70 -31.01
N MET A 36 0.68 19.37 -29.85
CA MET A 36 -0.47 20.17 -29.42
C MET A 36 -0.63 21.43 -30.28
N HIS A 37 -0.90 21.28 -31.56
CA HIS A 37 -1.17 22.37 -32.49
C HIS A 37 -2.63 22.27 -32.95
N SER A 38 -3.42 23.23 -32.46
CA SER A 38 -4.80 23.54 -32.84
C SER A 38 -5.86 22.46 -32.59
N PHE A 39 -6.41 22.45 -31.38
CA PHE A 39 -7.77 21.97 -31.10
C PHE A 39 -8.85 22.92 -31.68
N THR A 40 -8.68 23.38 -32.90
CA THR A 40 -9.60 24.35 -33.56
C THR A 40 -10.64 23.65 -34.43
N SER A 41 -10.75 22.32 -34.34
CA SER A 41 -11.82 21.58 -34.99
C SER A 41 -12.98 21.47 -34.01
N ASP A 42 -14.12 22.06 -34.38
CA ASP A 42 -15.34 22.09 -33.55
C ASP A 42 -15.77 20.69 -33.09
N THR A 43 -15.49 19.65 -33.88
CA THR A 43 -15.79 18.25 -33.53
C THR A 43 -14.95 17.75 -32.37
N VAL A 44 -13.65 18.10 -32.33
CA VAL A 44 -12.74 17.71 -31.23
C VAL A 44 -13.12 18.46 -29.95
N GLN A 45 -13.56 19.72 -30.06
CA GLN A 45 -14.05 20.47 -28.91
C GLN A 45 -15.35 19.89 -28.36
N ALA A 46 -16.26 19.44 -29.23
CA ALA A 46 -17.49 18.77 -28.83
C ALA A 46 -17.22 17.44 -28.10
N GLU A 47 -16.30 16.62 -28.62
CA GLU A 47 -15.91 15.37 -27.95
C GLU A 47 -15.28 15.63 -26.57
N ILE A 48 -14.42 16.63 -26.45
CA ILE A 48 -13.84 17.02 -25.16
C ILE A 48 -14.94 17.53 -24.21
N ALA A 49 -15.91 18.30 -24.70
CA ALA A 49 -17.05 18.75 -23.90
C ALA A 49 -17.90 17.58 -23.39
N ASP A 50 -18.17 16.58 -24.22
CA ASP A 50 -18.92 15.38 -23.84
C ASP A 50 -18.17 14.54 -22.81
N ILE A 51 -16.86 14.37 -22.98
CA ILE A 51 -16.01 13.67 -22.01
C ILE A 51 -15.99 14.41 -20.67
N THR A 52 -15.82 15.73 -20.67
CA THR A 52 -15.82 16.53 -19.43
C THR A 52 -17.18 16.50 -18.74
N ALA A 53 -18.28 16.53 -19.49
CA ALA A 53 -19.63 16.38 -18.94
C ALA A 53 -19.87 14.98 -18.35
N GLY A 54 -19.35 13.92 -18.97
CA GLY A 54 -19.37 12.56 -18.44
C GLY A 54 -18.59 12.44 -17.14
N LEU A 55 -17.37 12.99 -17.08
CA LEU A 55 -16.54 13.02 -15.88
C LEU A 55 -17.20 13.80 -14.74
N ALA A 56 -17.84 14.93 -15.03
CA ALA A 56 -18.57 15.71 -14.02
C ALA A 56 -19.77 14.96 -13.41
N LYS A 57 -20.40 14.05 -14.16
CA LYS A 57 -21.47 13.17 -13.65
C LYS A 57 -20.93 12.01 -12.80
N LEU A 58 -19.73 11.53 -13.11
CA LEU A 58 -19.05 10.49 -12.35
C LEU A 58 -18.45 11.03 -11.04
N ASP A 59 -18.24 12.34 -10.92
CA ASP A 59 -17.74 12.97 -9.71
C ASP A 59 -18.75 12.89 -8.56
N ASN A 60 -18.48 11.99 -7.61
CA ASN A 60 -19.33 11.80 -6.45
C ASN A 60 -18.91 12.73 -5.31
N LYS A 61 -19.46 13.95 -5.34
CA LYS A 61 -19.23 15.00 -4.33
C LYS A 61 -19.52 14.54 -2.89
N LYS A 62 -20.41 13.55 -2.71
CA LYS A 62 -20.73 13.00 -1.39
C LYS A 62 -19.59 12.15 -0.81
N LEU A 63 -18.84 11.44 -1.66
CA LEU A 63 -17.64 10.68 -1.24
C LEU A 63 -16.50 11.60 -0.83
N ALA A 64 -16.36 12.76 -1.50
CA ALA A 64 -15.39 13.78 -1.12
C ALA A 64 -15.63 14.29 0.31
N SER A 65 -16.90 14.50 0.69
CA SER A 65 -17.28 14.89 2.06
C SER A 65 -17.20 13.76 3.09
N GLN A 66 -17.15 12.49 2.67
CA GLN A 66 -17.15 11.35 3.59
C GLN A 66 -15.77 11.06 4.17
N ARG A 67 -14.69 11.41 3.46
CA ARG A 67 -13.33 11.19 3.95
C ARG A 67 -12.98 12.26 4.98
N PHE A 68 -13.18 11.93 6.25
CA PHE A 68 -12.72 12.75 7.36
C PHE A 68 -11.19 12.76 7.39
N VAL A 69 -10.59 13.88 7.02
CA VAL A 69 -9.16 14.14 7.23
C VAL A 69 -9.04 14.86 8.59
N PRO A 70 -8.44 14.23 9.62
CA PRO A 70 -8.28 14.87 10.91
C PRO A 70 -7.40 16.11 10.78
N SER A 71 -7.73 17.16 11.52
CA SER A 71 -6.83 18.29 11.71
C SER A 71 -5.55 17.82 12.41
N GLN A 72 -4.47 18.59 12.24
CA GLN A 72 -3.19 18.29 12.88
C GLN A 72 -3.34 18.12 14.40
N GLU A 73 -4.03 19.03 15.06
CA GLU A 73 -4.33 18.96 16.50
C GLU A 73 -5.05 17.67 16.89
N LYS A 74 -6.03 17.22 16.10
CA LYS A 74 -6.77 15.99 16.38
C LYS A 74 -5.86 14.76 16.25
N SER A 75 -4.97 14.75 15.26
CA SER A 75 -3.99 13.68 15.08
C SER A 75 -2.98 13.59 16.23
N GLU A 76 -2.53 14.73 16.75
CA GLU A 76 -1.62 14.81 17.90
C GLU A 76 -2.31 14.36 19.18
N ASN A 77 -3.56 14.76 19.40
CA ASN A 77 -4.34 14.32 20.55
C ASN A 77 -4.56 12.80 20.55
N LEU A 78 -4.90 12.22 19.39
CA LEU A 78 -5.00 10.76 19.25
C LEU A 78 -3.66 10.06 19.53
N SER A 79 -2.56 10.64 19.08
CA SER A 79 -1.21 10.11 19.32
C SER A 79 -0.84 10.14 20.80
N LYS A 80 -1.14 11.25 21.51
CA LYS A 80 -0.95 11.39 22.95
C LYS A 80 -1.78 10.37 23.74
N LEU A 81 -3.06 10.22 23.39
CA LEU A 81 -3.94 9.22 24.02
C LEU A 81 -3.41 7.79 23.81
N ALA A 82 -3.00 7.46 22.58
CA ALA A 82 -2.45 6.14 22.27
C ALA A 82 -1.15 5.86 23.04
N LEU A 83 -0.27 6.85 23.20
CA LEU A 83 0.95 6.73 24.01
C LEU A 83 0.63 6.54 25.50
N GLY A 84 -0.30 7.31 26.05
CA GLY A 84 -0.76 7.16 27.43
C GLY A 84 -1.29 5.76 27.71
N ALA A 85 -2.18 5.25 26.86
CA ALA A 85 -2.73 3.90 26.98
C ALA A 85 -1.66 2.80 26.86
N LYS A 86 -0.64 2.99 26.02
CA LYS A 86 0.50 2.06 25.92
C LYS A 86 1.34 2.07 27.19
N LEU A 87 1.60 3.25 27.75
CA LEU A 87 2.34 3.41 28.99
C LEU A 87 1.59 2.73 30.14
N GLU A 88 0.30 3.00 30.29
CA GLU A 88 -0.55 2.39 31.32
C GLU A 88 -0.54 0.86 31.22
N ARG A 89 -0.78 0.32 30.03
CA ARG A 89 -0.70 -1.14 29.79
C ARG A 89 0.69 -1.71 30.10
N ALA A 90 1.76 -0.98 29.80
CA ALA A 90 3.12 -1.42 30.10
C ALA A 90 3.39 -1.41 31.60
N LEU A 91 2.92 -0.38 32.31
CA LEU A 91 3.00 -0.30 33.77
C LEU A 91 2.19 -1.42 34.41
N ASP A 92 0.95 -1.68 33.98
CA ASP A 92 0.14 -2.78 34.53
C ASP A 92 0.86 -4.12 34.43
N ARG A 93 1.48 -4.40 33.28
CA ARG A 93 2.28 -5.62 33.08
C ARG A 93 3.50 -5.66 33.98
N ARG A 94 4.16 -4.54 34.19
CA ARG A 94 5.33 -4.43 35.07
C ARG A 94 4.91 -4.62 36.51
N MET A 95 3.93 -3.86 37.00
CA MET A 95 3.48 -3.84 38.39
C MET A 95 2.77 -5.14 38.81
N LYS A 96 2.23 -5.91 37.85
CA LYS A 96 1.60 -7.19 38.15
C LYS A 96 2.57 -8.17 38.82
N GLY A 97 2.31 -8.48 40.09
CA GLY A 97 3.10 -9.43 40.88
C GLY A 97 4.43 -8.90 41.40
N GLN A 98 4.68 -7.58 41.29
CA GLN A 98 5.83 -6.94 41.93
C GLN A 98 5.61 -6.68 43.42
N ASP A 99 4.37 -6.69 43.87
CA ASP A 99 4.07 -6.52 45.29
C ASP A 99 4.73 -7.61 46.12
N ALA A 100 5.34 -7.22 47.22
CA ALA A 100 6.03 -8.14 48.11
C ALA A 100 5.01 -9.09 48.76
N VAL A 101 5.05 -10.37 48.39
CA VAL A 101 4.27 -11.42 49.04
C VAL A 101 5.12 -12.08 50.12
N MET A 102 4.77 -11.82 51.38
CA MET A 102 5.40 -12.47 52.54
C MET A 102 5.05 -13.97 52.54
N ARG A 103 5.96 -14.80 52.06
CA ARG A 103 5.81 -16.26 52.08
C ARG A 103 6.57 -16.85 53.28
N LYS A 104 5.91 -17.75 54.01
CA LYS A 104 6.57 -18.55 55.04
C LYS A 104 7.66 -19.38 54.38
N LYS A 105 8.88 -19.32 54.91
CA LYS A 105 10.01 -20.12 54.43
C LYS A 105 9.71 -21.59 54.72
N VAL A 106 9.53 -22.40 53.68
CA VAL A 106 9.44 -23.86 53.83
C VAL A 106 10.85 -24.36 54.18
N VAL A 107 11.00 -24.96 55.36
CA VAL A 107 12.24 -25.60 55.78
C VAL A 107 12.16 -27.05 55.32
N ASN A 108 13.23 -27.60 54.71
CA ASN A 108 13.23 -28.96 54.11
C ASN A 108 12.67 -30.07 55.03
N ARG A 109 12.73 -29.89 56.36
CA ARG A 109 12.14 -30.83 57.34
C ARG A 109 10.63 -31.00 57.21
N ASP A 110 9.92 -30.02 56.67
CA ASP A 110 8.47 -30.06 56.51
C ASP A 110 8.06 -30.74 55.19
N LEU A 111 8.94 -30.73 54.17
CA LEU A 111 8.73 -31.42 52.88
C LEU A 111 8.85 -32.95 53.03
N GLU A 112 9.81 -33.41 53.83
CA GLU A 112 9.95 -34.85 54.12
C GLU A 112 8.76 -35.39 54.93
N LYS A 113 8.22 -34.60 55.86
CA LYS A 113 7.02 -34.99 56.63
C LYS A 113 5.75 -35.05 55.78
N SER A 114 5.60 -34.17 54.79
CA SER A 114 4.43 -34.22 53.91
C SER A 114 4.51 -35.31 52.85
N ALA A 115 5.71 -35.68 52.40
CA ALA A 115 5.92 -36.79 51.46
C ALA A 115 5.73 -38.18 52.09
N VAL A 116 5.92 -38.30 53.41
CA VAL A 116 5.74 -39.56 54.16
C VAL A 116 4.28 -39.78 54.60
N MET A 117 3.42 -38.75 54.54
CA MET A 117 1.99 -38.85 54.88
C MET A 117 1.04 -38.94 53.67
N ALA A 118 1.57 -39.12 52.45
CA ALA A 118 0.83 -39.39 51.23
C ALA A 118 1.03 -40.84 50.78
#